data_AF-A0A011NAC3-F1
#
_entry.id   AF-A0A011NAC3-F1
#
_cell.length_a   1.000
_cell.length_b   1.000
_cell.length_c   1.000
_cell.angle_alpha   90.00
_cell.angle_beta   90.00
_cell.angle_gamma   90.00
#
_symmetry.space_group_name_H-M   'P 1'
#
loop_
_entity.id
_entity.type
_entity.pdbx_description
1 polymer ?
#
loop_
_entity_poly.entity_id
_entity_poly.type
_entity_poly.pdbx_seq_one_letter_code
_entity_poly.pdbx_strand_id
1 'polypeptide(L)'
;MKKLLLCILPFIVIAQAKEYTPSQLKQMINSGNYPQQGEAKSESSRMDFSDCVLTTKALLSEIAGNYPVSTIADTSMVYSVKAWVNDAALMVTCSQPDGKRVITQSPYK
;
A
#
# COMPACT_ATOMS: atom_id res chain seq x y z
N MET A 1 -58.63 2.66 2.67
CA MET A 1 -57.58 1.78 3.23
C MET A 1 -56.29 1.99 2.44
N LYS A 2 -55.38 2.84 2.95
CA LYS A 2 -54.17 3.27 2.23
C LYS A 2 -52.98 2.44 2.74
N LYS A 3 -52.49 1.51 1.92
CA LYS A 3 -51.37 0.62 2.25
C LYS A 3 -50.09 1.45 2.36
N LEU A 4 -49.50 1.49 3.55
CA LEU A 4 -48.19 2.09 3.80
C LEU A 4 -47.12 1.06 3.40
N LEU A 5 -46.48 1.24 2.24
CA LEU A 5 -45.29 0.46 1.87
C LEU A 5 -44.09 1.03 2.65
N LEU A 6 -43.57 0.27 3.62
CA LEU A 6 -42.26 0.51 4.21
C LEU A 6 -41.19 -0.03 3.25
N CYS A 7 -40.46 0.86 2.57
CA CYS A 7 -39.24 0.52 1.86
C CYS A 7 -38.09 0.36 2.87
N ILE A 8 -37.72 -0.88 3.15
CA ILE A 8 -36.53 -1.21 3.93
C ILE A 8 -35.34 -1.19 2.96
N LEU A 9 -34.60 -0.08 2.94
CA LEU A 9 -33.34 0.02 2.19
C LEU A 9 -32.25 -0.77 2.96
N PRO A 10 -31.56 -1.74 2.33
CA PRO A 10 -30.45 -2.42 2.98
C PRO A 10 -29.27 -1.45 3.11
N PHE A 11 -28.88 -1.15 4.35
CA PHE A 11 -27.63 -0.46 4.64
C PHE A 11 -26.46 -1.37 4.22
N ILE A 12 -25.83 -1.04 3.09
CA ILE A 12 -24.55 -1.65 2.69
C ILE A 12 -23.49 -1.07 3.62
N VAL A 13 -23.02 -1.87 4.58
CA VAL A 13 -21.89 -1.51 5.44
C VAL A 13 -20.62 -1.62 4.59
N ILE A 14 -20.13 -0.48 4.10
CA ILE A 14 -18.80 -0.40 3.49
C ILE A 14 -17.81 -0.44 4.64
N ALA A 15 -17.13 -1.58 4.84
CA ALA A 15 -16.04 -1.69 5.81
C ALA A 15 -14.92 -0.75 5.37
N GLN A 16 -14.73 0.37 6.08
CA GLN A 16 -13.62 1.28 5.82
C GLN A 16 -12.34 0.66 6.37
N ALA A 17 -11.25 0.78 5.61
CA ALA A 17 -9.93 0.36 6.08
C ALA A 17 -9.56 1.15 7.34
N LYS A 18 -8.87 0.50 8.27
CA LYS A 18 -8.35 1.19 9.45
C LYS A 18 -7.29 2.20 9.02
N GLU A 19 -7.33 3.38 9.60
CA GLU A 19 -6.35 4.43 9.32
C GLU A 19 -5.41 4.67 10.50
N TYR A 20 -4.17 5.02 10.19
CA TYR A 20 -3.16 5.45 11.13
C TYR A 20 -2.56 6.78 10.68
N THR A 21 -2.20 7.61 11.66
CA THR A 21 -1.42 8.81 11.39
C THR A 21 0.05 8.47 11.07
N PRO A 22 0.78 9.35 10.37
CA PRO A 22 2.20 9.15 10.09
C PRO A 22 3.06 8.89 11.35
N SER A 23 2.76 9.57 12.46
CA SER A 23 3.49 9.38 13.73
C SER A 23 3.20 8.03 14.38
N GLN A 24 1.94 7.58 14.38
CA GLN A 24 1.57 6.24 14.85
C GLN A 24 2.27 5.16 14.03
N LEU A 25 2.28 5.28 12.70
CA LEU A 25 3.00 4.35 11.83
C LEU A 25 4.49 4.33 12.15
N LYS A 26 5.15 5.49 12.28
CA LYS A 26 6.56 5.57 12.69
C LYS A 26 6.82 4.84 14.00
N GLN A 27 5.99 5.05 15.02
CA GLN A 27 6.13 4.37 16.31
C GLN A 27 5.95 2.85 16.19
N MET A 28 4.93 2.40 15.45
CA MET A 28 4.63 0.99 15.24
C MET A 28 5.78 0.27 14.53
N ILE A 29 6.28 0.84 13.43
CA ILE A 29 7.38 0.24 12.66
C ILE A 29 8.68 0.23 13.47
N ASN A 30 9.02 1.32 14.16
CA ASN A 30 10.24 1.40 14.98
C ASN A 30 10.22 0.44 16.18
N SER A 31 9.04 0.08 16.68
CA SER A 31 8.87 -0.88 17.77
C SER A 31 8.69 -2.33 17.29
N GLY A 32 8.72 -2.58 15.98
CA GLY A 32 8.45 -3.91 15.39
C GLY A 32 6.99 -4.37 15.48
N ASN A 33 6.09 -3.51 15.97
CA ASN A 33 4.66 -3.78 16.09
C ASN A 33 3.93 -3.36 14.81
N TYR A 34 4.17 -4.09 13.72
CA TYR A 34 3.60 -3.76 12.42
C TYR A 34 2.06 -3.77 12.44
N PRO A 35 1.38 -2.84 11.73
CA PRO A 35 -0.06 -2.86 11.59
C PRO A 35 -0.54 -4.17 10.96
N GLN A 36 -1.68 -4.69 11.44
CA GLN A 36 -2.31 -5.86 10.84
C GLN A 36 -2.82 -5.48 9.44
N GLN A 37 -2.52 -6.34 8.46
CA GLN A 37 -2.84 -6.10 7.05
C GLN A 37 -3.95 -7.03 6.59
N GLY A 38 -4.81 -6.50 5.73
CA GLY A 38 -5.86 -7.22 5.03
C GLY A 38 -5.36 -7.96 3.80
N GLU A 39 -6.30 -8.38 2.95
CA GLU A 39 -5.96 -9.05 1.70
C GLU A 39 -5.19 -8.11 0.77
N ALA A 40 -4.08 -8.62 0.25
CA ALA A 40 -3.24 -7.88 -0.66
C ALA A 40 -3.83 -7.87 -2.08
N LYS A 41 -3.77 -6.72 -2.74
CA LYS A 41 -4.06 -6.58 -4.17
C LYS A 41 -2.80 -6.14 -4.89
N SER A 42 -2.49 -6.80 -6.00
CA SER A 42 -1.30 -6.48 -6.80
C SER A 42 -1.69 -6.06 -8.20
N GLU A 43 -1.05 -5.01 -8.68
CA GLU A 43 -1.09 -4.58 -10.07
C GLU A 43 0.30 -4.70 -10.67
N SER A 44 0.38 -5.21 -11.90
CA SER A 44 1.64 -5.33 -12.62
C SER A 44 1.58 -4.56 -13.93
N SER A 45 2.68 -3.90 -14.26
CA SER A 45 2.83 -3.12 -15.48
C SER A 45 4.22 -3.34 -16.07
N ARG A 46 4.34 -3.32 -17.40
CA ARG A 46 5.65 -3.40 -18.06
C ARG A 46 6.39 -2.08 -17.85
N MET A 47 7.65 -2.16 -17.44
CA MET A 47 8.50 -0.99 -17.20
C MET A 47 9.97 -1.44 -17.24
N ASP A 48 10.85 -0.63 -17.82
CA ASP A 48 12.28 -0.88 -17.76
C ASP A 48 12.76 -0.88 -16.30
N PHE A 49 13.77 -1.69 -15.99
CA PHE A 49 14.27 -1.81 -14.62
C PHE A 49 14.83 -0.49 -14.08
N SER A 50 15.64 0.20 -14.88
CA SER A 50 16.26 1.47 -14.47
C SER A 50 15.21 2.56 -14.28
N ASP A 51 14.26 2.68 -15.20
CA ASP A 51 13.13 3.61 -15.09
C ASP A 51 12.25 3.31 -13.88
N CYS A 52 12.01 2.02 -13.60
CA CYS A 52 11.23 1.59 -12.45
C CYS A 52 11.92 1.98 -11.15
N VAL A 53 13.23 1.73 -11.03
CA VAL A 53 14.03 2.11 -9.85
C VAL A 53 14.01 3.63 -9.66
N LEU A 54 14.24 4.40 -10.72
CA LEU A 54 14.25 5.86 -10.67
C LEU A 54 12.89 6.43 -10.24
N THR A 55 11.81 5.98 -10.89
CA THR A 55 10.45 6.41 -10.57
C THR A 55 10.05 6.04 -9.14
N THR A 56 10.42 4.84 -8.71
CA THR A 56 10.15 4.39 -7.33
C THR A 56 10.92 5.24 -6.33
N LYS A 57 12.21 5.50 -6.55
CA LYS A 57 13.01 6.37 -5.67
C LYS A 57 12.47 7.79 -5.59
N ALA A 58 11.99 8.34 -6.71
CA ALA A 58 11.34 9.65 -6.74
C ALA A 58 10.04 9.67 -5.91
N LEU A 59 9.18 8.65 -6.05
CA LEU A 59 7.99 8.53 -5.20
C LEU A 59 8.36 8.43 -3.72
N LEU A 60 9.38 7.65 -3.38
CA LEU A 60 9.79 7.48 -1.99
C LEU A 60 10.31 8.79 -1.39
N SER A 61 11.06 9.61 -2.13
CA SER A 61 11.59 10.87 -1.61
C SER A 61 10.48 11.87 -1.27
N GLU A 62 9.34 11.81 -1.96
CA GLU A 62 8.17 12.63 -1.66
C GLU A 62 7.49 12.23 -0.34
N ILE A 63 7.47 10.94 0.00
CA ILE A 63 6.73 10.43 1.16
C ILE A 63 7.61 10.15 2.39
N ALA A 64 8.90 9.90 2.23
CA ALA A 64 9.80 9.40 3.30
C ALA A 64 9.94 10.38 4.49
N GLY A 65 9.72 11.67 4.28
CA GLY A 65 9.69 12.64 5.39
C GLY A 65 8.53 12.40 6.36
N ASN A 66 7.40 11.93 5.84
CA ASN A 66 6.17 11.75 6.61
C ASN A 66 5.96 10.29 7.01
N TYR A 67 6.21 9.35 6.11
CA TYR A 67 5.85 7.95 6.28
C TYR A 67 7.07 7.03 6.44
N PRO A 68 6.97 5.94 7.21
CA PRO A 68 8.00 4.91 7.24
C PRO A 68 8.16 4.27 5.86
N VAL A 69 9.41 4.12 5.43
CA VAL A 69 9.82 3.45 4.20
C VAL A 69 10.98 2.53 4.53
N SER A 70 11.00 1.34 3.94
CA SER A 70 12.07 0.37 4.08
C SER A 70 12.42 -0.25 2.73
N THR A 71 13.70 -0.28 2.41
CA THR A 71 14.22 -1.03 1.27
C THR A 71 14.35 -2.50 1.67
N ILE A 72 13.64 -3.38 0.97
CA ILE A 72 13.65 -4.83 1.22
C ILE A 72 14.74 -5.52 0.38
N ALA A 73 14.93 -5.07 -0.87
CA ALA A 73 15.98 -5.54 -1.75
C ALA A 73 16.48 -4.39 -2.65
N ASP A 74 17.80 -4.29 -2.81
CA ASP A 74 18.44 -3.37 -3.75
C ASP A 74 19.61 -4.10 -4.44
N THR A 75 19.35 -4.61 -5.63
CA THR A 75 20.29 -5.40 -6.43
C THR A 75 20.19 -4.99 -7.90
N SER A 76 21.08 -5.52 -8.74
CA SER A 76 21.01 -5.30 -10.19
C SER A 76 19.83 -5.99 -10.89
N MET A 77 19.13 -6.92 -10.21
CA MET A 77 18.03 -7.69 -10.79
C MET A 77 16.67 -7.35 -10.17
N VAL A 78 16.66 -7.00 -8.88
CA VAL A 78 15.44 -6.72 -8.13
C VAL A 78 15.68 -5.50 -7.24
N TYR A 79 14.75 -4.56 -7.30
CA TYR A 79 14.62 -3.47 -6.34
C TYR A 79 13.23 -3.55 -5.74
N SER A 80 13.13 -3.73 -4.43
CA SER A 80 11.85 -3.84 -3.73
C SER A 80 11.85 -2.99 -2.48
N VAL A 81 10.77 -2.23 -2.32
CA VAL A 81 10.58 -1.28 -1.23
C VAL A 81 9.21 -1.44 -0.63
N LYS A 82 9.11 -1.19 0.67
CA LYS A 82 7.86 -1.18 1.41
C LYS A 82 7.66 0.18 2.08
N ALA A 83 6.47 0.73 1.94
CA ALA A 83 6.04 1.94 2.63
C ALA A 83 4.76 1.66 3.42
N TRP A 84 4.59 2.39 4.53
CA TRP A 84 3.38 2.33 5.34
C TRP A 84 2.72 3.70 5.30
N VAL A 85 1.62 3.82 4.57
CA VAL A 85 0.80 5.03 4.47
C VAL A 85 -0.46 4.88 5.31
N ASN A 86 -1.32 5.90 5.38
CA ASN A 86 -2.40 5.98 6.39
C ASN A 86 -3.30 4.75 6.45
N ASP A 87 -3.73 4.26 5.30
CA ASP A 87 -4.78 3.25 5.16
C ASP A 87 -4.24 1.88 4.74
N ALA A 88 -2.98 1.80 4.32
CA ALA A 88 -2.41 0.59 3.75
C ALA A 88 -0.87 0.50 3.86
N ALA A 89 -0.38 -0.73 3.80
CA ALA A 89 1.01 -1.00 3.43
C ALA A 89 1.12 -1.12 1.90
N LEU A 90 2.11 -0.45 1.33
CA LEU A 90 2.44 -0.47 -0.09
C LEU A 90 3.79 -1.16 -0.28
N MET A 91 3.88 -2.03 -1.29
CA MET A 91 5.14 -2.63 -1.72
C MET A 91 5.30 -2.41 -3.21
N VAL A 92 6.45 -1.87 -3.62
CA VAL A 92 6.80 -1.71 -5.04
C VAL A 92 7.99 -2.60 -5.32
N THR A 93 7.88 -3.43 -6.37
CA THR A 93 8.95 -4.30 -6.83
C THR A 93 9.23 -4.05 -8.30
N CYS A 94 10.47 -3.67 -8.60
CA CYS A 94 11.03 -3.62 -9.94
C CYS A 94 11.79 -4.92 -10.19
N SER A 95 11.41 -5.65 -11.23
CA SER A 95 12.05 -6.91 -11.63
C SER A 95 12.68 -6.76 -13.01
N GLN A 96 14.00 -6.82 -13.07
CA GLN A 96 14.78 -6.86 -14.30
C GLN A 96 14.51 -8.11 -15.15
N PRO A 97 14.49 -9.35 -14.61
CA PRO A 97 14.23 -10.53 -15.42
C PRO A 97 12.81 -10.55 -16.00
N ASP A 98 11.84 -9.96 -15.30
CA ASP A 98 10.45 -9.92 -15.78
C ASP A 98 10.13 -8.69 -16.64
N GLY A 99 10.97 -7.66 -16.60
CA GLY A 99 10.72 -6.36 -17.24
C GLY A 99 9.44 -5.69 -16.74
N LYS A 100 9.17 -5.79 -15.44
CA LYS A 100 7.90 -5.35 -14.82
C LYS A 100 8.11 -4.58 -13.53
N ARG A 101 7.18 -3.68 -13.30
CA ARG A 101 6.86 -3.09 -11.99
C ARG A 101 5.62 -3.78 -11.43
N VAL A 102 5.71 -4.25 -10.19
CA VAL A 102 4.57 -4.76 -9.41
C VAL A 102 4.35 -3.84 -8.23
N ILE A 103 3.12 -3.37 -8.06
CA ILE A 103 2.68 -2.61 -6.88
C ILE A 103 1.68 -3.47 -6.14
N THR A 104 1.97 -3.77 -4.88
CA THR A 104 1.07 -4.49 -3.97
C THR A 104 0.59 -3.54 -2.89
N GLN A 105 -0.72 -3.47 -2.69
CA GLN A 105 -1.35 -2.72 -1.61
C GLN A 105 -2.12 -3.66 -0.70
N SER A 106 -1.93 -3.50 0.61
CA SER A 106 -2.65 -4.24 1.63
C SER A 106 -3.27 -3.25 2.64
N PRO A 107 -4.61 -3.06 2.64
CA PRO A 107 -5.27 -2.15 3.56
C PRO A 107 -5.16 -2.64 5.00
N TYR A 108 -5.22 -1.77 6.01
CA TYR A 108 -5.15 -2.19 7.40
C TYR A 108 -6.49 -2.71 7.96
N LYS A 109 -6.37 -3.55 8.99
CA LYS A 109 -7.47 -4.12 9.79
C LYS A 109 -7.54 -3.53 11.20
#